data_AF-A0A2H1UZZ8-F1
#
_entry.id   AF-A0A2H1UZZ8-F1
#
_cell.length_a   1.000
_cell.length_b   1.000
_cell.length_c   1.000
_cell.angle_alpha   90.00
_cell.angle_beta   90.00
_cell.angle_gamma   90.00
#
_symmetry.space_group_name_H-M   'P 1'
#
loop_
_entity.id
_entity.type
_entity.pdbx_description
1 polymer ?
#
loop_
_entity_poly.entity_id
_entity_poly.type
_entity_poly.pdbx_seq_one_letter_code
_entity_poly.pdbx_strand_id
1 'polypeptide(L)'
;MGMASEPINNADFVVPVEIDGAVHQVYVLKRPHVDEFLRRCGELYECVLFTASLAKYADPVADLLDRWGVFRARLFRDSCVFHRGNYVKDLNSLGRDLRRVVIVDNSPASYIFHPDNAVPVASWFDDMTDSELLDLIPFFEKLAKVDSVYTVLRNSNHPYNPTANSSPGT
;
A
#
# COMPACT_ATOMS: atom_id res chain seq x y z
N MET A 1 -0.20 5.65 6.88
CA MET A 1 0.33 6.23 8.12
C MET A 1 0.99 7.54 7.78
N GLY A 2 0.88 8.53 8.66
CA GLY A 2 1.58 9.81 8.59
C GLY A 2 2.79 9.76 9.51
N MET A 3 3.88 10.46 9.14
CA MET A 3 5.10 10.53 9.94
C MET A 3 5.62 11.96 9.99
N ALA A 4 6.12 12.38 11.15
CA ALA A 4 6.78 13.66 11.33
C ALA A 4 8.05 13.53 12.18
N SER A 5 9.02 14.41 11.91
CA SER A 5 10.25 14.57 12.71
C SER A 5 10.08 15.55 13.88
N GLU A 6 9.03 16.37 13.86
CA GLU A 6 8.68 17.29 14.92
C GLU A 6 7.58 16.69 15.82
N PRO A 7 7.51 17.07 17.11
CA PRO A 7 6.51 16.55 18.02
C PRO A 7 5.07 16.78 17.57
N ILE A 8 4.28 15.71 17.59
CA ILE A 8 2.83 15.75 17.36
C ILE A 8 2.14 15.35 18.68
N ASN A 9 1.24 16.21 19.18
CA ASN A 9 0.57 16.01 20.47
C ASN A 9 -0.30 14.74 20.54
N ASN A 10 -0.79 14.25 19.40
CA ASN A 10 -1.65 13.07 19.28
C ASN A 10 -1.00 11.90 18.52
N ALA A 11 0.33 11.79 18.56
CA ALA A 11 1.03 10.66 17.95
C ALA A 11 0.57 9.33 18.56
N ASP A 12 0.26 8.34 17.71
CA ASP A 12 -0.04 6.98 18.15
C ASP A 12 1.21 6.25 18.63
N PHE A 13 2.34 6.51 17.96
CA PHE A 13 3.64 5.96 18.32
C PHE A 13 4.73 7.03 18.29
N VAL A 14 5.71 6.86 19.17
CA VAL A 14 6.99 7.59 19.11
C VAL A 14 8.09 6.54 18.96
N VAL A 15 8.79 6.58 17.84
CA VAL A 15 9.78 5.58 17.47
C VAL A 15 11.17 6.21 17.48
N PRO A 16 12.09 5.76 18.35
CA PRO A 16 13.48 6.21 18.30
C PRO A 16 14.17 5.57 17.10
N VAL A 17 14.77 6.40 16.23
CA VAL A 17 15.51 5.96 15.04
C VAL A 17 16.92 6.51 15.12
N GLU A 18 17.92 5.63 14.98
CA GLU A 18 19.32 6.04 14.90
C GLU A 18 19.69 6.49 13.47
N ILE A 19 20.20 7.70 13.37
CA ILE A 19 20.69 8.31 12.14
C ILE A 19 22.05 8.93 12.45
N ASP A 20 23.10 8.47 11.75
CA ASP A 20 24.48 8.97 11.88
C ASP A 20 25.00 9.02 13.33
N GLY A 21 24.62 8.02 14.14
CA GLY A 21 25.02 7.89 15.55
C GLY A 21 24.22 8.76 16.53
N ALA A 22 23.21 9.49 16.05
CA ALA A 22 22.27 10.24 16.87
C ALA A 22 20.88 9.57 16.87
N VAL A 23 20.21 9.55 18.02
CA VAL A 23 18.83 9.05 18.13
C VAL A 23 17.86 10.21 17.88
N HIS A 24 17.01 10.06 16.88
CA HIS A 24 15.94 10.98 16.54
C HIS A 24 14.58 10.34 16.85
N GLN A 25 13.64 11.13 17.36
CA GLN A 25 12.28 10.67 17.59
C GLN A 25 11.42 10.87 16.35
N VAL A 26 10.78 9.80 15.89
CA VAL A 26 9.80 9.85 14.79
C VAL A 26 8.41 9.67 15.38
N TYR A 27 7.54 10.63 15.09
CA TYR A 27 6.15 10.62 15.54
C TYR A 27 5.29 10.02 14.43
N VAL A 28 4.55 8.97 14.75
CA VAL A 28 3.74 8.22 13.79
C VAL A 28 2.27 8.37 14.13
N LEU A 29 1.48 8.71 13.12
CA LEU A 29 0.03 8.68 13.17
C LEU A 29 -0.50 7.48 12.37
N LYS A 30 -1.44 6.76 12.98
CA LYS A 30 -2.16 5.67 12.37
C LYS A 30 -3.30 6.25 11.55
N ARG A 31 -3.36 5.82 10.29
CA ARG A 31 -4.54 6.10 9.45
C ARG A 31 -5.76 5.44 10.10
N PRO A 32 -6.91 6.12 10.22
CA PRO A 32 -8.10 5.50 10.77
C PRO A 32 -8.40 4.15 10.11
N HIS A 33 -8.95 3.22 10.88
CA HIS A 33 -9.32 1.87 10.45
C HIS A 33 -8.17 0.95 10.00
N VAL A 34 -6.89 1.36 10.10
CA VAL A 34 -5.75 0.51 9.70
C VAL A 34 -5.70 -0.84 10.43
N ASP A 35 -6.05 -0.87 11.71
CA ASP A 35 -6.11 -2.07 12.53
C ASP A 35 -7.13 -3.08 12.02
N GLU A 36 -8.33 -2.59 11.70
CA GLU A 36 -9.42 -3.40 11.17
C GLU A 36 -9.08 -3.92 9.77
N PHE A 37 -8.54 -3.04 8.92
CA PHE A 37 -8.09 -3.38 7.58
C PHE A 37 -7.02 -4.46 7.59
N LEU A 38 -5.94 -4.29 8.38
CA LEU A 38 -4.86 -5.27 8.47
C LEU A 38 -5.34 -6.62 9.01
N ARG A 39 -6.14 -6.62 10.07
CA ARG A 39 -6.71 -7.86 10.61
C ARG A 39 -7.51 -8.60 9.55
N ARG A 40 -8.37 -7.89 8.81
CA ARG A 40 -9.20 -8.51 7.77
C ARG A 40 -8.38 -8.98 6.57
N CYS A 41 -7.40 -8.20 6.13
CA CYS A 41 -6.48 -8.62 5.08
C CYS A 41 -5.66 -9.86 5.49
N GLY A 42 -5.19 -9.94 6.74
CA GLY A 42 -4.44 -11.08 7.25
C GLY A 42 -5.21 -12.39 7.31
N GLU A 43 -6.54 -12.33 7.36
CA GLU A 43 -7.42 -13.51 7.25
C GLU A 43 -7.57 -14.01 5.80
N LEU A 44 -7.36 -13.12 4.82
CA LEU A 44 -7.71 -13.35 3.41
C LEU A 44 -6.51 -13.48 2.48
N TYR A 45 -5.37 -12.89 2.85
CA TYR A 45 -4.21 -12.71 1.98
C TYR A 45 -2.90 -13.13 2.64
N GLU A 46 -1.93 -13.50 1.81
CA GLU A 46 -0.52 -13.44 2.19
C GLU A 46 -0.07 -11.97 2.14
N CYS A 47 -0.12 -11.27 3.28
CA CYS A 47 0.24 -9.86 3.34
C CYS A 47 1.76 -9.67 3.38
N VAL A 48 2.27 -8.76 2.54
CA VAL A 48 3.67 -8.32 2.50
C VAL A 48 3.72 -6.82 2.70
N LEU A 49 4.46 -6.35 3.70
CA LEU A 49 4.78 -4.94 3.83
C LEU A 49 5.87 -4.62 2.80
N PHE A 50 5.57 -3.82 1.77
CA PHE A 50 6.57 -3.39 0.81
C PHE A 50 6.65 -1.87 0.79
N THR A 51 7.79 -1.31 1.21
CA THR A 51 7.97 0.14 1.36
C THR A 51 9.27 0.61 0.70
N ALA A 52 9.25 1.80 0.06
CA ALA A 52 10.45 2.45 -0.51
C ALA A 52 11.38 3.04 0.57
N SER A 53 11.22 2.55 1.79
CA SER A 53 11.75 3.06 3.03
C SER A 53 12.92 2.23 3.51
N LEU A 54 13.86 2.83 4.24
CA LEU A 54 14.93 2.07 4.87
C LEU A 54 14.38 1.24 6.04
N ALA A 55 14.90 0.02 6.19
CA ALA A 55 14.50 -0.89 7.27
C ALA A 55 14.65 -0.25 8.66
N LYS A 56 15.74 0.50 8.88
CA LYS A 56 16.06 1.14 10.17
C LYS A 56 14.94 1.99 10.79
N TYR A 57 14.01 2.48 9.97
CA TYR A 57 12.83 3.21 10.46
C TYR A 57 11.52 2.46 10.21
N ALA A 58 11.39 1.76 9.08
CA ALA A 58 10.14 1.12 8.73
C ALA A 58 9.89 -0.15 9.57
N ASP A 59 10.95 -0.84 9.99
CA ASP A 59 10.84 -2.10 10.71
C ASP A 59 10.29 -1.89 12.14
N PRO A 60 10.78 -0.94 12.95
CA PRO A 60 10.18 -0.64 14.26
C PRO A 60 8.74 -0.14 14.17
N VAL A 61 8.41 0.64 13.12
CA VAL A 61 7.03 1.09 12.88
C VAL A 61 6.11 -0.09 12.54
N ALA A 62 6.60 -1.04 11.74
CA ALA A 62 5.88 -2.24 11.38
C ALA A 62 5.61 -3.13 12.61
N ASP A 63 6.55 -3.24 13.54
CA ASP A 63 6.37 -3.99 14.80
C ASP A 63 5.24 -3.43 15.66
N LEU A 64 5.15 -2.10 15.74
CA LEU A 64 4.10 -1.43 16.52
C LEU A 64 2.73 -1.49 15.82
N LEU A 65 2.73 -1.48 14.49
CA LEU A 65 1.50 -1.54 13.69
C LEU A 65 0.91 -2.96 13.64
N ASP A 66 1.73 -3.98 13.40
CA ASP A 66 1.29 -5.33 13.10
C ASP A 66 1.03 -6.16 14.37
N ARG A 67 -0.05 -5.82 15.07
CA ARG A 67 -0.42 -6.48 16.34
C ARG A 67 -0.85 -7.94 16.19
N TRP A 68 -1.15 -8.39 14.96
CA TRP A 68 -1.70 -9.73 14.70
C TRP A 68 -0.76 -10.63 13.89
N GLY A 69 0.46 -10.18 13.57
CA GLY A 69 1.40 -10.95 12.76
C GLY A 69 0.90 -11.19 11.34
N VAL A 70 0.24 -10.18 10.76
CA VAL A 70 -0.33 -10.15 9.43
C VAL A 70 0.76 -10.23 8.36
N PHE A 71 1.86 -9.50 8.52
CA PHE A 71 2.91 -9.44 7.50
C PHE A 71 3.78 -10.70 7.51
N ARG A 72 3.73 -11.45 6.41
CA ARG A 72 4.55 -12.67 6.19
C ARG A 72 5.98 -12.35 5.74
N ALA A 73 6.16 -11.20 5.12
CA ALA A 73 7.45 -10.67 4.74
C ALA A 73 7.43 -9.14 4.81
N ARG A 74 8.62 -8.55 4.99
CA ARG A 74 8.86 -7.11 4.97
C ARG A 74 9.93 -6.83 3.92
N LEU A 75 9.59 -6.00 2.94
CA LEU A 75 10.44 -5.58 1.84
C LEU A 75 10.65 -4.08 1.94
N PHE A 76 11.92 -3.68 1.89
CA PHE A 76 12.34 -2.30 2.12
C PHE A 76 12.91 -1.71 0.83
N ARG A 77 13.52 -0.51 0.94
CA ARG A 77 14.10 0.22 -0.19
C ARG A 77 15.05 -0.62 -1.04
N ASP A 78 15.88 -1.45 -0.42
CA ASP A 78 16.86 -2.28 -1.13
C ASP A 78 16.20 -3.38 -1.99
N SER A 79 14.92 -3.66 -1.75
CA SER A 79 14.09 -4.55 -2.58
C SER A 79 13.40 -3.83 -3.73
N CYS A 80 13.44 -2.50 -3.80
CA CYS A 80 12.90 -1.72 -4.90
C CYS A 80 13.88 -1.65 -6.08
N VAL A 81 13.33 -1.55 -7.29
CA VAL A 81 14.10 -1.24 -8.51
C VAL A 81 14.17 0.29 -8.65
N PHE A 82 15.37 0.85 -8.72
CA PHE A 82 15.54 2.28 -9.01
C PHE A 82 15.38 2.54 -10.50
N HIS A 83 14.23 3.09 -10.90
CA HIS A 83 13.87 3.33 -12.30
C HIS A 83 13.43 4.78 -12.52
N ARG A 84 14.14 5.49 -13.40
CA ARG A 84 13.84 6.89 -13.79
C ARG A 84 13.62 7.81 -12.58
N GLY A 85 14.50 7.70 -11.57
CA GLY A 85 14.45 8.52 -10.36
C GLY A 85 13.44 8.07 -9.31
N ASN A 86 12.72 6.97 -9.53
CA ASN A 86 11.72 6.44 -8.60
C ASN A 86 12.11 5.06 -8.08
N TYR A 87 11.71 4.76 -6.85
CA TYR A 87 11.78 3.41 -6.30
C TYR A 87 10.53 2.64 -6.68
N VAL A 88 10.66 1.73 -7.64
CA VAL A 88 9.56 0.91 -8.17
C VAL A 88 9.54 -0.44 -7.47
N LYS A 89 8.34 -0.89 -7.12
CA LYS A 89 8.04 -2.18 -6.49
C LYS A 89 7.68 -3.17 -7.59
N ASP A 90 8.69 -3.80 -8.19
CA ASP A 90 8.47 -4.78 -9.25
C ASP A 90 7.85 -6.07 -8.69
N LEU A 91 6.57 -6.28 -8.96
CA LEU A 91 5.82 -7.43 -8.42
C LEU A 91 6.31 -8.78 -8.96
N ASN A 92 7.05 -8.81 -10.07
CA ASN A 92 7.67 -10.05 -10.57
C ASN A 92 8.67 -10.63 -9.56
N SER A 93 9.32 -9.78 -8.74
CA SER A 93 10.31 -10.22 -7.77
C SER A 93 9.70 -10.99 -6.58
N LEU A 94 8.37 -11.00 -6.43
CA LEU A 94 7.67 -11.70 -5.36
C LEU A 94 7.62 -13.22 -5.58
N GLY A 95 7.88 -13.70 -6.80
CA GLY A 95 7.76 -15.13 -7.11
C GLY A 95 6.34 -15.67 -6.89
N ARG A 96 5.33 -14.84 -7.21
CA ARG A 96 3.90 -15.19 -7.15
C ARG A 96 3.27 -14.96 -8.53
N ASP A 97 2.22 -15.71 -8.84
CA ASP A 97 1.44 -15.48 -10.06
C ASP A 97 0.78 -14.10 -9.98
N LEU A 98 1.10 -13.19 -10.92
CA LEU A 98 0.57 -11.83 -10.94
C LEU A 98 -0.95 -11.77 -11.03
N ARG A 99 -1.62 -12.82 -11.54
CA ARG A 99 -3.09 -12.90 -11.50
C ARG A 99 -3.63 -12.99 -10.07
N ARG A 100 -2.78 -13.31 -9.09
CA ARG A 100 -3.11 -13.50 -7.67
C ARG A 100 -2.43 -12.46 -6.77
N VAL A 101 -1.82 -11.42 -7.34
CA VAL A 101 -1.11 -10.36 -6.60
C VAL A 101 -1.83 -9.04 -6.77
N VAL A 102 -1.99 -8.30 -5.68
CA VAL A 102 -2.51 -6.92 -5.66
C VAL A 102 -1.56 -6.05 -4.85
N ILE A 103 -1.34 -4.82 -5.30
CA ILE A 103 -0.57 -3.80 -4.57
C ILE A 103 -1.48 -2.63 -4.18
N VAL A 104 -1.34 -2.18 -2.94
CA VAL A 104 -1.98 -0.95 -2.44
C VAL A 104 -0.89 0.07 -2.19
N ASP A 105 -0.93 1.19 -2.90
CA ASP A 105 0.07 2.24 -2.78
C ASP A 105 -0.53 3.59 -3.16
N ASN A 106 -0.07 4.64 -2.51
CA ASN A 106 -0.52 6.01 -2.77
C ASN A 106 0.26 6.70 -3.90
N SER A 107 1.34 6.10 -4.39
CA SER A 107 2.17 6.64 -5.46
C SER A 107 2.11 5.78 -6.72
N PRO A 108 1.53 6.29 -7.84
CA PRO A 108 1.53 5.59 -9.12
C PRO A 108 2.91 5.19 -9.65
N ALA A 109 3.95 5.94 -9.28
CA ALA A 109 5.32 5.60 -9.64
C ALA A 109 5.79 4.29 -9.00
N SER A 110 5.28 3.93 -7.80
CA SER A 110 5.66 2.72 -7.07
C SER A 110 5.28 1.45 -7.84
N TYR A 111 4.18 1.44 -8.59
CA TYR A 111 3.66 0.27 -9.31
C TYR A 111 3.64 0.46 -10.82
N ILE A 112 4.48 1.35 -11.36
CA ILE A 112 4.48 1.71 -12.79
C ILE A 112 4.67 0.50 -13.73
N PHE A 113 5.31 -0.57 -13.27
CA PHE A 113 5.44 -1.81 -14.05
C PHE A 113 4.19 -2.71 -14.03
N HIS A 114 3.29 -2.51 -13.06
CA HIS A 114 2.13 -3.37 -12.80
C HIS A 114 0.85 -2.55 -12.48
N PRO A 115 0.44 -1.58 -13.34
CA PRO A 115 -0.71 -0.72 -13.06
C PRO A 115 -2.03 -1.51 -12.94
N ASP A 116 -2.16 -2.63 -13.67
CA ASP A 116 -3.34 -3.50 -13.63
C ASP A 116 -3.43 -4.36 -12.35
N ASN A 117 -2.40 -4.34 -11.50
CA ASN A 117 -2.37 -5.00 -10.19
C ASN A 117 -2.62 -4.02 -9.04
N ALA A 118 -2.77 -2.71 -9.34
CA ALA A 118 -2.80 -1.68 -8.32
C ALA A 118 -4.22 -1.29 -7.90
N VAL A 119 -4.39 -1.11 -6.59
CA VAL A 119 -5.48 -0.36 -5.98
C VAL A 119 -4.87 0.95 -5.49
N PRO A 120 -5.04 2.07 -6.22
CA PRO A 120 -4.55 3.37 -5.77
C PRO A 120 -5.28 3.80 -4.52
N VAL A 121 -4.57 4.44 -3.59
CA VAL A 121 -5.13 5.04 -2.38
C VAL A 121 -4.68 6.48 -2.23
N ALA A 122 -5.46 7.31 -1.57
CA ALA A 122 -5.07 8.68 -1.25
C ALA A 122 -3.86 8.69 -0.29
N SER A 123 -3.00 9.70 -0.47
CA SER A 123 -2.01 10.03 0.56
C SER A 123 -2.74 10.50 1.81
N TRP A 124 -2.29 10.05 2.97
CA TRP A 124 -2.89 10.40 4.25
C TRP A 124 -1.84 10.98 5.20
N PHE A 125 -2.20 12.04 5.92
CA PHE A 125 -1.30 12.77 6.80
C PHE A 125 -1.83 12.80 8.24
N ASP A 126 -3.01 13.40 8.46
CA ASP A 126 -3.56 13.64 9.80
C ASP A 126 -5.11 13.70 9.86
N ASP A 127 -5.82 13.50 8.74
CA ASP A 127 -7.28 13.55 8.71
C ASP A 127 -7.90 12.33 9.42
N MET A 128 -8.39 12.55 10.65
CA MET A 128 -9.00 11.50 11.46
C MET A 128 -10.43 11.14 11.05
N THR A 129 -11.00 11.85 10.06
CA THR A 129 -12.31 11.51 9.46
C THR A 129 -12.19 10.60 8.24
N ASP A 130 -10.96 10.31 7.81
CA ASP A 130 -10.66 9.41 6.70
C ASP A 130 -11.26 8.01 6.92
N SER A 131 -11.98 7.51 5.92
CA SER A 131 -12.59 6.17 5.94
C SER A 131 -12.04 5.24 4.85
N GLU A 132 -11.03 5.67 4.07
CA GLU A 132 -10.64 4.97 2.84
C GLU A 132 -10.24 3.50 3.10
N LEU A 133 -9.53 3.22 4.20
CA LEU A 133 -9.16 1.85 4.55
C LEU A 133 -10.36 0.99 4.96
N LEU A 134 -11.36 1.57 5.62
CA LEU A 134 -12.60 0.87 5.96
C LEU A 134 -13.38 0.53 4.69
N ASP A 135 -13.51 1.50 3.80
CA ASP A 135 -14.26 1.40 2.55
C ASP A 135 -13.64 0.38 1.57
N LEU A 136 -12.33 0.13 1.68
CA LEU A 136 -11.62 -0.88 0.92
C LEU A 136 -11.88 -2.31 1.39
N ILE A 137 -12.31 -2.54 2.64
CA ILE A 137 -12.48 -3.91 3.16
C ILE A 137 -13.43 -4.75 2.30
N PRO A 138 -14.68 -4.31 1.98
CA PRO A 138 -15.58 -5.10 1.14
C PRO A 138 -15.02 -5.35 -0.26
N PHE A 139 -14.24 -4.41 -0.79
CA PHE A 139 -13.57 -4.57 -2.07
C PHE A 139 -12.53 -5.69 -2.03
N PHE A 140 -11.67 -5.72 -1.01
CA PHE A 140 -10.69 -6.79 -0.81
C PHE A 140 -11.33 -8.15 -0.51
N GLU A 141 -12.48 -8.19 0.18
CA GLU A 141 -13.23 -9.44 0.35
C GLU A 141 -13.77 -10.01 -0.96
N LYS A 142 -14.20 -9.14 -1.88
CA LYS A 142 -14.63 -9.54 -3.22
C LYS A 142 -13.43 -10.00 -4.05
N LEU A 143 -12.33 -9.25 -4.02
CA LEU A 143 -11.12 -9.55 -4.79
C LEU A 143 -10.49 -10.89 -4.36
N ALA A 144 -10.58 -11.26 -3.08
CA ALA A 144 -10.04 -12.54 -2.58
C ALA A 144 -10.71 -13.78 -3.20
N LYS A 145 -11.92 -13.62 -3.74
CA LYS A 145 -12.75 -14.71 -4.28
C LYS A 145 -12.60 -14.94 -5.78
N VAL A 146 -11.91 -14.04 -6.51
CA VAL A 146 -11.73 -14.19 -7.96
C VAL A 146 -10.45 -14.95 -8.29
N ASP A 147 -10.45 -15.71 -9.38
CA ASP A 147 -9.26 -16.46 -9.81
C ASP A 147 -8.14 -15.55 -10.32
N SER A 148 -8.50 -14.40 -10.90
CA SER A 148 -7.57 -13.40 -11.42
C SER A 148 -7.99 -12.00 -11.02
N VAL A 149 -7.11 -11.26 -10.35
CA VAL A 149 -7.34 -9.87 -9.93
C VAL A 149 -7.68 -8.96 -11.11
N TYR A 150 -7.17 -9.27 -12.31
CA TYR A 150 -7.43 -8.52 -13.53
C TYR A 150 -8.91 -8.51 -13.94
N THR A 151 -9.70 -9.49 -13.51
CA THR A 151 -11.15 -9.50 -13.78
C THR A 151 -11.87 -8.33 -13.10
N VAL A 152 -11.30 -7.83 -12.02
CA VAL A 152 -11.82 -6.69 -11.25
C VAL A 152 -11.02 -5.43 -11.59
N LEU A 153 -9.69 -5.47 -11.42
CA LEU A 153 -8.83 -4.28 -11.47
C LEU A 153 -8.68 -3.69 -12.88
N ARG A 154 -8.54 -4.53 -13.91
CA ARG A 154 -8.34 -4.06 -15.29
C ARG A 154 -9.58 -3.35 -15.85
N ASN A 155 -10.76 -3.73 -15.36
CA ASN A 155 -12.03 -3.09 -15.75
C ASN A 155 -12.30 -1.79 -14.97
N SER A 156 -11.62 -1.56 -13.85
CA SER A 156 -11.78 -0.38 -13.01
C SER A 156 -10.82 0.77 -13.35
N ASN A 157 -9.69 0.49 -14.02
CA ASN A 157 -8.65 1.46 -14.34
C ASN A 157 -8.78 2.12 -15.74
N HIS A 158 -9.95 2.05 -16.38
CA HIS A 158 -10.23 2.74 -17.65
C HIS A 158 -11.37 3.76 -17.53
N PRO A 159 -11.07 5.05 -17.33
CA PRO A 159 -12.04 6.13 -17.54
C PRO A 159 -12.20 6.54 -19.01
N TYR A 160 -11.71 5.77 -19.99
CA TYR A 160 -11.88 6.09 -21.41
C TYR A 160 -12.23 4.86 -22.24
N ASN A 161 -13.48 4.80 -22.71
CA ASN A 161 -13.93 3.86 -23.72
C ASN A 161 -14.18 4.64 -25.03
N PRO A 162 -13.30 4.58 -26.05
CA PRO A 162 -13.50 5.32 -27.30
C PRO A 162 -14.61 4.74 -28.19
N THR A 163 -15.19 3.57 -27.86
CA THR A 163 -16.17 2.90 -28.72
C THR A 163 -17.60 3.26 -28.31
N ALA A 164 -17.93 4.54 -28.38
CA ALA A 164 -19.32 5.02 -28.36
C ALA A 164 -19.46 6.23 -29.29
N ASN A 165 -19.09 6.06 -30.57
CA ASN A 165 -19.64 6.80 -31.70
C ASN A 165 -19.13 6.21 -33.02
N SER A 166 -19.80 5.17 -33.48
CA SER A 166 -19.86 4.86 -34.90
C SER A 166 -21.32 4.61 -35.23
N SER A 167 -22.04 5.68 -35.52
CA SER A 167 -23.29 5.59 -36.27
C SER A 167 -23.00 4.89 -37.59
N PRO A 168 -23.76 3.87 -38.01
CA PRO A 168 -23.68 3.38 -39.38
C PRO A 168 -24.26 4.46 -40.28
N GLY A 169 -23.44 5.01 -41.16
CA GLY A 169 -23.92 5.84 -42.26
C GLY A 169 -24.69 4.98 -43.26
N THR A 170 -25.95 5.34 -43.47
CA THR A 170 -26.66 5.30 -44.75
C THR A 170 -27.67 6.43 -44.74
#